data_AF-T1C322-F1
#
_entry.id   AF-T1C322-F1
#
_cell.length_a   1.000
_cell.length_b   1.000
_cell.length_c   1.000
_cell.angle_alpha   90.00
_cell.angle_beta   90.00
_cell.angle_gamma   90.00
#
_symmetry.space_group_name_H-M   'P 1'
#
loop_
_entity.id
_entity.type
_entity.pdbx_description
1 polymer ?
#
loop_
_entity_poly.entity_id
_entity_poly.type
_entity_poly.pdbx_seq_one_letter_code
_entity_poly.pdbx_strand_id
1 'polypeptide(L)'
;GRIHLYVANLRTAKQTDTVILNGKGPVTWHPIFTYHGFRFVEMTGYPGTPTLSTLEGQEVHDALPVIGGFACSDKLVNQIVHNCRWGIQNNYRSIPTDCPQRDERQGWMGDRGMESRSESFLFNTERFHDKWLWDIQDGQRPSGDVSAVNPPYWAVYVGD
;
A
#
# COMPACT_ATOMS: atom_id res chain seq x y z
N GLY A 1 16.61 -15.44 22.53
CA GLY A 1 16.86 -14.12 21.91
C GLY A 1 15.53 -13.51 21.54
N ARG A 2 15.31 -12.22 21.82
CA ARG A 2 14.10 -11.53 21.34
C ARG A 2 14.23 -11.34 19.84
N ILE A 3 13.27 -11.84 19.07
CA ILE A 3 13.17 -11.56 17.63
C ILE A 3 12.62 -10.14 17.55
N HIS A 4 13.47 -9.19 17.16
CA HIS A 4 13.03 -7.84 16.84
C HIS A 4 12.63 -7.77 15.38
N LEU A 5 11.51 -7.09 15.09
CA LEU A 5 11.15 -6.80 13.71
C LEU A 5 12.23 -5.96 13.03
N TYR A 6 12.54 -6.30 11.79
CA TYR A 6 13.36 -5.45 10.95
C TYR A 6 12.50 -4.29 10.45
N VAL A 7 12.80 -3.08 10.92
CA VAL A 7 12.05 -1.86 10.59
C VAL A 7 12.90 -0.78 9.92
N ALA A 8 14.20 -1.05 9.70
CA ALA A 8 15.12 -0.04 9.17
C ALA A 8 14.74 0.42 7.74
N ASN A 9 14.14 -0.44 6.93
CA ASN A 9 13.66 -0.07 5.58
C ASN A 9 12.40 0.80 5.59
N LEU A 10 11.75 1.01 6.74
CA LEU A 10 10.61 1.92 6.87
C LEU A 10 11.05 3.39 6.91
N ARG A 11 12.37 3.63 7.01
CA ARG A 11 13.00 4.95 7.13
C ARG A 11 12.41 5.73 8.30
N THR A 12 11.76 6.87 8.08
CA THR A 12 11.18 7.69 9.16
C THR A 12 9.74 7.31 9.52
N ALA A 13 9.08 6.43 8.75
CA ALA A 13 7.74 5.97 9.06
C ALA A 13 7.76 5.02 10.27
N LYS A 14 7.16 5.46 11.38
CA LYS A 14 7.13 4.69 12.64
C LYS A 14 6.32 3.40 12.56
N GLN A 15 5.23 3.38 11.78
CA GLN A 15 4.37 2.21 11.60
C GLN A 15 3.97 1.54 12.93
N THR A 16 3.52 2.35 13.88
CA THR A 16 3.20 1.91 15.25
C THR A 16 1.89 2.53 15.69
N ASP A 17 0.98 1.67 16.15
CA ASP A 17 -0.29 2.08 16.74
C ASP A 17 -0.27 1.83 18.25
N THR A 18 -0.75 2.80 19.03
CA THR A 18 -0.80 2.72 20.50
C THR A 18 -2.25 2.74 20.96
N VAL A 19 -2.64 1.72 21.72
CA VAL A 19 -4.00 1.60 22.28
C VAL A 19 -3.92 1.72 23.81
N ILE A 20 -4.70 2.64 24.36
CA ILE A 20 -4.82 2.83 25.81
C ILE A 20 -6.15 2.23 26.27
N LEU A 21 -6.08 1.19 27.10
CA LEU A 21 -7.27 0.50 27.62
C LEU A 21 -7.81 1.21 28.87
N ASN A 22 -9.14 1.27 28.99
CA ASN A 22 -9.81 1.87 30.15
C ASN A 22 -10.06 0.87 31.30
N GLY A 23 -9.63 -0.38 31.16
CA GLY A 23 -9.81 -1.44 32.14
C GLY A 23 -11.24 -1.98 32.30
N LYS A 24 -12.21 -1.55 31.47
CA LYS A 24 -13.63 -1.91 31.59
C LYS A 24 -14.02 -3.13 30.76
N GLY A 25 -13.15 -4.14 30.72
CA GLY A 25 -13.37 -5.38 29.97
C GLY A 25 -12.77 -5.38 28.56
N PRO A 26 -13.17 -6.35 27.72
CA PRO A 26 -12.63 -6.52 26.36
C PRO A 26 -12.94 -5.32 25.46
N VAL A 27 -11.98 -4.98 24.60
CA VAL A 27 -12.11 -3.90 23.61
C VAL A 27 -11.76 -4.45 22.23
N THR A 28 -12.61 -4.17 21.24
CA THR A 28 -12.28 -4.31 19.82
C THR A 28 -11.86 -2.94 19.30
N TRP A 29 -10.70 -2.85 18.67
CA TRP A 29 -10.12 -1.61 18.19
C TRP A 29 -9.44 -1.81 16.84
N HIS A 30 -9.55 -0.82 15.96
CA HIS A 30 -8.81 -0.73 14.70
C HIS A 30 -8.50 0.74 14.38
N PRO A 31 -7.37 1.05 13.70
CA PRO A 31 -7.08 2.39 13.24
C PRO A 31 -8.01 2.78 12.09
N ILE A 32 -8.40 4.06 12.01
CA ILE A 32 -9.26 4.59 10.92
C ILE A 32 -8.59 5.69 10.09
N PHE A 33 -7.46 6.24 10.54
CA PHE A 33 -6.74 7.34 9.89
C PHE A 33 -5.28 7.00 9.56
N THR A 34 -4.92 5.73 9.60
CA THR A 34 -3.59 5.26 9.19
C THR A 34 -3.70 3.89 8.53
N TYR A 35 -2.68 3.55 7.75
CA TYR A 35 -2.48 2.21 7.22
C TYR A 35 -0.98 1.88 7.20
N HIS A 36 -0.71 0.58 7.20
CA HIS A 36 0.61 -0.01 7.33
C HIS A 36 0.80 -1.09 6.26
N GLY A 37 2.00 -1.21 5.70
CA GLY A 37 2.36 -2.29 4.78
C GLY A 37 3.22 -3.30 5.51
N PHE A 38 2.69 -4.48 5.84
CA PHE A 38 3.37 -5.43 6.72
C PHE A 38 2.97 -6.88 6.47
N ARG A 39 3.82 -7.81 6.96
CA ARG A 39 3.52 -9.25 7.10
C ARG A 39 3.53 -9.70 8.55
N PHE A 40 4.27 -8.99 9.40
CA PHE A 40 4.48 -9.33 10.80
C PHE A 40 4.14 -8.14 11.68
N VAL A 41 3.63 -8.40 12.88
CA VAL A 41 3.28 -7.39 13.89
C VAL A 41 4.00 -7.75 15.19
N GLU A 42 4.66 -6.77 15.80
CA GLU A 42 5.20 -6.88 17.16
C GLU A 42 4.19 -6.23 18.11
N MET A 43 3.77 -6.99 19.13
CA MET A 43 2.84 -6.50 20.14
C MET A 43 3.57 -6.46 21.49
N THR A 44 3.55 -5.29 22.12
CA THR A 44 4.11 -5.06 23.46
C THR A 44 3.03 -4.52 24.39
N GLY A 45 3.11 -4.85 25.68
CA GLY A 45 2.15 -4.37 26.68
C GLY A 45 0.76 -5.03 26.65
N TYR A 46 0.58 -6.14 25.92
CA TYR A 46 -0.67 -6.90 25.94
C TYR A 46 -0.94 -7.52 27.32
N PRO A 47 -2.16 -7.42 27.87
CA PRO A 47 -2.50 -8.04 29.15
C PRO A 47 -2.58 -9.56 29.02
N GLY A 48 -1.52 -10.26 29.44
CA GLY A 48 -1.42 -11.71 29.39
C GLY A 48 -0.64 -12.21 28.17
N THR A 49 -1.04 -13.36 27.62
CA THR A 49 -0.40 -13.95 26.43
C THR A 49 -1.35 -13.84 25.24
N PRO A 50 -0.95 -13.21 24.13
CA PRO A 50 -1.78 -13.14 22.93
C PRO A 50 -1.93 -14.53 22.29
N THR A 51 -3.07 -14.75 21.65
CA THR A 51 -3.37 -15.94 20.83
C THR A 51 -3.48 -15.55 19.36
N LEU A 52 -3.65 -16.53 18.47
CA LEU A 52 -3.88 -16.26 17.04
C LEU A 52 -5.16 -15.46 16.77
N SER A 53 -6.11 -15.41 17.71
CA SER A 53 -7.33 -14.63 17.61
C SER A 53 -7.21 -13.23 18.24
N THR A 54 -6.04 -12.85 18.77
CA THR A 54 -5.82 -11.53 19.38
C THR A 54 -5.69 -10.42 18.34
N LEU A 55 -5.19 -10.74 17.14
CA LEU A 55 -5.02 -9.80 16.04
C LEU A 55 -5.67 -10.36 14.78
N GLU A 56 -6.30 -9.48 14.02
CA GLU A 56 -6.81 -9.75 12.68
C GLU A 56 -6.22 -8.72 11.72
N GLY A 57 -5.54 -9.19 10.67
CA GLY A 57 -5.04 -8.33 9.61
C GLY A 57 -6.18 -7.93 8.69
N GLN A 58 -6.44 -6.63 8.56
CA GLN A 58 -7.44 -6.10 7.65
C GLN A 58 -6.77 -5.61 6.37
N GLU A 59 -7.03 -6.30 5.25
CA GLU A 59 -6.63 -5.81 3.93
C GLU A 59 -7.56 -4.64 3.54
N VAL A 60 -6.97 -3.46 3.36
CA VAL A 60 -7.72 -2.25 3.02
C VAL A 60 -7.09 -1.66 1.79
N HIS A 61 -7.74 -1.66 0.63
CA HIS A 61 -7.26 -1.08 -0.64
C HIS A 61 -8.43 -0.52 -1.48
N ASP A 62 -8.16 0.22 -2.55
CA ASP A 62 -9.22 0.58 -3.51
C ASP A 62 -9.85 -0.69 -4.09
N ALA A 63 -11.18 -0.77 -4.07
CA ALA A 63 -11.93 -1.96 -4.44
C ALA A 63 -12.05 -2.13 -5.97
N LEU A 64 -10.91 -2.29 -6.65
CA LEU A 64 -10.89 -2.53 -8.09
C LEU A 64 -11.45 -3.92 -8.41
N PRO A 65 -12.38 -4.04 -9.38
CA PRO A 65 -12.88 -5.34 -9.81
C PRO A 65 -11.75 -6.22 -10.35
N VAL A 66 -11.70 -7.48 -9.91
CA VAL A 66 -10.82 -8.49 -10.50
C VAL A 66 -11.46 -8.96 -11.81
N ILE A 67 -10.75 -8.81 -12.93
CA ILE A 67 -11.27 -9.16 -14.27
C ILE A 67 -10.43 -10.22 -14.98
N GLY A 68 -9.27 -10.58 -14.43
CA GLY A 68 -8.44 -11.62 -15.00
C GLY A 68 -7.83 -12.54 -13.95
N GLY A 69 -7.31 -13.65 -14.44
CA GLY A 69 -6.66 -14.68 -13.65
C GLY A 69 -5.64 -15.43 -14.48
N PHE A 70 -4.74 -16.11 -13.80
CA PHE A 70 -3.67 -16.88 -14.42
C PHE A 70 -3.49 -18.20 -13.68
N ALA A 71 -3.30 -19.27 -14.43
CA ALA A 71 -2.90 -20.56 -13.91
C ALA A 71 -2.09 -21.33 -14.97
N CYS A 72 -1.05 -22.02 -14.53
CA CYS A 72 -0.28 -22.93 -15.36
C CYS A 72 0.19 -24.14 -14.53
N SER A 73 0.86 -25.10 -15.17
CA SER A 73 1.41 -26.29 -14.50
C SER A 73 2.60 -25.99 -13.58
N ASP A 74 3.30 -24.87 -13.81
CA ASP A 74 4.44 -24.44 -13.00
C ASP A 74 3.99 -23.69 -11.75
N LYS A 75 4.24 -24.29 -10.58
CA LYS A 75 3.89 -23.72 -9.28
C LYS A 75 4.64 -22.42 -8.97
N LEU A 76 5.87 -22.26 -9.44
CA LEU A 76 6.65 -21.04 -9.23
C LEU A 76 6.04 -19.88 -10.01
N VAL A 77 5.64 -20.10 -11.26
CA VAL A 77 5.01 -19.05 -12.08
C VAL A 77 3.66 -18.66 -11.48
N ASN A 78 2.86 -19.63 -11.02
CA ASN A 78 1.61 -19.32 -10.30
C ASN A 78 1.87 -18.48 -9.03
N GLN A 79 2.94 -18.78 -8.28
CA GLN A 79 3.32 -18.01 -7.09
C GLN A 79 3.79 -16.60 -7.45
N ILE A 80 4.52 -16.42 -8.55
CA ILE A 80 4.94 -15.09 -9.04
C ILE A 80 3.70 -14.25 -9.36
N VAL A 81 2.75 -14.77 -10.14
CA VAL A 81 1.54 -14.01 -10.48
C VAL A 81 0.67 -13.74 -9.25
N HIS A 82 0.60 -14.68 -8.31
CA HIS A 82 -0.05 -14.46 -7.01
C HIS A 82 0.60 -13.29 -6.24
N ASN A 83 1.93 -13.23 -6.20
CA ASN A 83 2.66 -12.14 -5.55
C ASN A 83 2.45 -10.80 -6.27
N CYS A 84 2.45 -10.80 -7.61
CA CYS A 84 2.14 -9.60 -8.41
C CYS A 84 0.74 -9.06 -8.07
N ARG A 85 -0.26 -9.94 -7.99
CA ARG A 85 -1.63 -9.56 -7.63
C ARG A 85 -1.68 -8.84 -6.26
N TRP A 86 -1.04 -9.41 -5.24
CA TRP A 86 -0.94 -8.77 -3.92
C TRP A 86 -0.16 -7.44 -3.97
N GLY A 87 0.96 -7.40 -4.69
CA GLY A 87 1.78 -6.20 -4.84
C GLY A 87 1.01 -5.03 -5.48
N ILE A 88 0.19 -5.33 -6.49
CA ILE A 88 -0.69 -4.37 -7.16
C ILE A 88 -1.74 -3.84 -6.18
N GLN A 89 -2.53 -4.74 -5.57
CA GLN A 89 -3.60 -4.34 -4.62
C GLN A 89 -3.05 -3.52 -3.44
N ASN A 90 -1.87 -3.88 -2.94
CA ASN A 90 -1.25 -3.18 -1.83
C ASN A 90 -0.84 -1.74 -2.15
N ASN A 91 -0.66 -1.38 -3.41
CA ASN A 91 -0.22 -0.06 -3.84
C ASN A 91 -1.35 0.85 -4.35
N TYR A 92 -2.61 0.43 -4.32
CA TYR A 92 -3.73 1.26 -4.75
C TYR A 92 -4.48 1.84 -3.56
N ARG A 93 -4.22 3.12 -3.27
CA ARG A 93 -4.81 3.87 -2.16
C ARG A 93 -5.11 5.30 -2.60
N SER A 94 -6.24 5.53 -3.26
CA SER A 94 -6.62 6.77 -3.97
C SER A 94 -5.71 7.13 -5.16
N ILE A 95 -4.44 6.72 -5.11
CA ILE A 95 -3.40 6.90 -6.11
C ILE A 95 -2.56 5.61 -6.22
N PRO A 96 -1.88 5.38 -7.35
CA PRO A 96 -1.03 4.21 -7.56
C PRO A 96 0.38 4.40 -6.97
N THR A 97 0.58 4.03 -5.69
CA THR A 97 1.83 4.28 -4.95
C THR A 97 2.99 3.39 -5.39
N ASP A 98 4.23 3.81 -5.14
CA ASP A 98 5.44 2.97 -5.29
C ASP A 98 5.53 1.89 -4.20
N CYS A 99 5.20 2.25 -2.97
CA CYS A 99 5.26 1.34 -1.83
C CYS A 99 4.26 1.71 -0.73
N PRO A 100 3.71 0.73 0.01
CA PRO A 100 2.74 1.00 1.07
C PRO A 100 3.36 1.21 2.47
N GLN A 101 4.65 0.89 2.67
CA GLN A 101 5.23 0.72 4.01
C GLN A 101 6.14 1.85 4.49
N ARG A 102 6.98 2.44 3.64
CA ARG A 102 7.92 3.49 4.13
C ARG A 102 7.26 4.87 4.08
N ASP A 103 7.98 5.88 4.54
CA ASP A 103 7.66 7.31 4.49
C ASP A 103 7.69 7.88 3.06
N GLU A 104 7.03 7.22 2.12
CA GLU A 104 6.97 7.62 0.71
C GLU A 104 5.54 7.57 0.19
N ARG A 105 5.09 6.39 -0.28
CA ARG A 105 3.71 6.15 -0.72
C ARG A 105 3.29 7.18 -1.78
N GLN A 106 4.17 7.45 -2.73
CA GLN A 106 3.99 8.48 -3.76
C GLN A 106 3.56 7.85 -5.08
N GLY A 107 2.74 8.57 -5.85
CA GLY A 107 2.31 8.14 -7.18
C GLY A 107 3.40 8.36 -8.23
N TRP A 108 4.45 7.53 -8.20
CA TRP A 108 5.57 7.64 -9.13
C TRP A 108 5.16 7.29 -10.57
N MET A 109 5.39 8.23 -11.48
CA MET A 109 5.02 8.11 -12.90
C MET A 109 5.80 7.02 -13.62
N GLY A 110 7.09 6.85 -13.29
CA GLY A 110 7.95 5.84 -13.91
C GLY A 110 7.45 4.42 -13.63
N ASP A 111 7.13 4.13 -12.39
CA ASP A 111 6.60 2.85 -11.91
C ASP A 111 5.33 2.48 -12.69
N ARG A 112 4.38 3.41 -12.81
CA ARG A 112 3.11 3.16 -13.52
C ARG A 112 3.24 3.14 -15.03
N GLY A 113 4.20 3.87 -15.59
CA GLY A 113 4.58 3.73 -16.99
C GLY A 113 4.98 2.29 -17.35
N MET A 114 5.62 1.58 -16.41
CA MET A 114 6.06 0.20 -16.61
C MET A 114 4.99 -0.84 -16.26
N GLU A 115 4.17 -0.59 -15.24
CA GLU A 115 3.26 -1.60 -14.68
C GLU A 115 1.83 -1.54 -15.23
N SER A 116 1.36 -0.37 -15.69
CA SER A 116 -0.05 -0.10 -16.06
C SER A 116 -0.69 -1.09 -17.03
N ARG A 117 0.10 -1.56 -18.00
CA ARG A 117 -0.38 -2.57 -18.94
C ARG A 117 -0.58 -3.93 -18.27
N SER A 118 0.30 -4.33 -17.36
CA SER A 118 0.25 -5.64 -16.73
C SER A 118 -0.88 -5.76 -15.71
N GLU A 119 -1.08 -4.71 -14.92
CA GLU A 119 -2.15 -4.64 -13.91
C GLU A 119 -3.55 -4.63 -14.52
N SER A 120 -3.72 -4.04 -15.72
CA SER A 120 -5.00 -4.04 -16.44
C SER A 120 -5.42 -5.42 -16.98
N PHE A 121 -4.51 -6.40 -17.02
CA PHE A 121 -4.89 -7.81 -17.27
C PHE A 121 -5.53 -8.47 -16.04
N LEU A 122 -5.29 -7.96 -14.83
CA LEU A 122 -5.75 -8.57 -13.58
C LEU A 122 -6.96 -7.82 -12.99
N PHE A 123 -6.97 -6.49 -13.10
CA PHE A 123 -7.96 -5.61 -12.48
C PHE A 123 -8.58 -4.66 -13.51
N ASN A 124 -9.84 -4.29 -13.31
CA ASN A 124 -10.41 -3.15 -14.02
C ASN A 124 -9.87 -1.86 -13.38
N THR A 125 -8.84 -1.30 -14.02
CA THR A 125 -8.15 -0.08 -13.58
C THR A 125 -8.69 1.20 -14.20
N GLU A 126 -9.70 1.13 -15.08
CA GLU A 126 -10.20 2.26 -15.88
C GLU A 126 -10.50 3.49 -15.00
N ARG A 127 -11.45 3.38 -14.08
CA ARG A 127 -11.87 4.50 -13.23
C ARG A 127 -10.76 5.01 -12.32
N PHE A 128 -9.87 4.12 -11.90
CA PHE A 128 -8.77 4.46 -11.01
C PHE A 128 -7.70 5.27 -11.75
N HIS A 129 -7.33 4.85 -12.96
CA HIS A 129 -6.41 5.58 -13.82
C HIS A 129 -7.02 6.86 -14.38
N ASP A 130 -8.30 6.86 -14.74
CA ASP A 130 -9.00 8.07 -15.15
C ASP A 130 -8.86 9.13 -14.05
N LYS A 131 -9.22 8.80 -12.80
CA LYS A 131 -9.05 9.70 -11.66
C LYS A 131 -7.60 10.17 -11.50
N TRP A 132 -6.63 9.27 -11.63
CA TRP A 132 -5.22 9.65 -11.46
C TRP A 132 -4.70 10.51 -12.61
N LEU A 133 -5.22 10.35 -13.83
CA LEU A 133 -4.94 11.25 -14.96
C LEU A 133 -5.46 12.67 -14.70
N TRP A 134 -6.57 12.84 -13.97
CA TRP A 134 -6.99 14.15 -13.47
C TRP A 134 -5.96 14.72 -12.48
N ASP A 135 -5.46 13.92 -11.53
CA ASP A 135 -4.41 14.37 -10.60
C ASP A 135 -3.13 14.81 -11.36
N ILE A 136 -2.77 14.09 -12.44
CA ILE A 136 -1.63 14.43 -13.31
C ILE A 136 -1.89 15.74 -14.05
N GLN A 137 -3.08 15.92 -14.60
CA GLN A 137 -3.47 17.14 -15.31
C GLN A 137 -3.47 18.35 -14.37
N ASP A 138 -4.01 18.20 -13.16
CA ASP A 138 -4.02 19.25 -12.14
C ASP A 138 -2.60 19.60 -11.66
N GLY A 139 -1.68 18.63 -11.69
CA GLY A 139 -0.26 18.82 -11.38
C GLY A 139 0.59 19.34 -12.54
N GLN A 140 0.05 19.42 -13.76
CA GLN A 140 0.80 19.86 -14.94
C GLN A 140 1.08 21.37 -14.90
N ARG A 141 2.34 21.75 -15.13
CA ARG A 141 2.75 23.17 -15.14
C ARG A 141 2.34 23.88 -16.43
N PRO A 142 2.30 25.24 -16.44
CA PRO A 142 2.07 26.02 -17.67
C PRO A 142 3.08 25.76 -18.79
N SER A 143 4.29 25.29 -18.46
CA SER A 143 5.31 24.86 -19.42
C SER A 143 4.97 23.55 -20.14
N GLY A 144 4.01 22.78 -19.61
CA GLY A 144 3.64 21.45 -20.08
C GLY A 144 4.30 20.32 -19.28
N ASP A 145 5.22 20.62 -18.38
CA ASP A 145 5.93 19.60 -17.59
C ASP A 145 5.01 18.95 -16.55
N VAL A 146 5.20 17.65 -16.37
CA VAL A 146 4.50 16.83 -15.37
C VAL A 146 5.52 16.36 -14.34
N SER A 147 5.15 16.44 -13.05
CA SER A 147 5.96 15.98 -11.94
C SER A 147 6.27 14.47 -12.04
N ALA A 148 7.43 14.04 -11.55
CA ALA A 148 7.75 12.61 -11.48
C ALA A 148 6.83 11.84 -10.49
N VAL A 149 6.23 12.56 -9.54
CA VAL A 149 5.20 12.04 -8.63
C VAL A 149 3.90 12.82 -8.78
N ASN A 150 2.78 12.13 -8.90
CA ASN A 150 1.46 12.75 -8.96
C ASN A 150 0.51 12.10 -7.94
N PRO A 151 -0.18 12.89 -7.09
CA PRO A 151 -0.10 14.35 -6.95
C PRO A 151 1.30 14.86 -6.53
N PRO A 152 1.68 16.11 -6.87
CA PRO A 152 3.02 16.64 -6.67
C PRO A 152 3.25 17.12 -5.22
N TYR A 153 3.06 16.23 -4.24
CA TYR A 153 3.32 16.53 -2.82
C TYR A 153 4.80 16.85 -2.55
N TRP A 154 5.71 16.34 -3.38
CA TRP A 154 7.15 16.58 -3.26
C TRP A 154 7.62 17.65 -4.25
N ALA A 155 7.95 18.81 -3.72
CA ALA A 155 8.41 19.97 -4.49
C ALA A 155 9.80 19.81 -5.15
N VAL A 156 10.49 18.69 -4.93
CA VAL A 156 11.83 18.40 -5.49
C VAL A 156 11.79 17.68 -6.84
N TYR A 157 10.63 17.15 -7.25
CA TYR A 157 10.47 16.42 -8.52
C TYR A 157 9.55 17.11 -9.53
N VAL A 158 9.17 18.33 -9.22
CA VAL A 158 8.63 19.29 -10.18
C VAL A 158 9.85 19.87 -10.87
N GLY A 159 10.14 19.42 -12.10
CA GLY A 159 11.41 19.62 -12.82
C GLY A 159 11.96 21.06 -12.83
N ASP A 160 13.20 21.20 -13.26
CA ASP A 160 13.88 22.50 -13.39
C ASP A 160 13.08 23.51 -14.22
#